data_AF-I3D2C4-F1
#
_entry.id   AF-I3D2C4-F1
#
_cell.length_a   1.000
_cell.length_b   1.000
_cell.length_c   1.000
_cell.angle_alpha   90.00
_cell.angle_beta   90.00
_cell.angle_gamma   90.00
#
_symmetry.space_group_name_H-M   'P 1'
#
loop_
_entity.id
_entity.type
_entity.pdbx_description
1 polymer ?
#
loop_
_entity_poly.entity_id
_entity_poly.type
_entity_poly.pdbx_seq_one_letter_code
_entity_poly.pdbx_strand_id
1 'polypeptide(L)'
;MTQTARVKLTSTSLPKLDGVCGEIMGIGKKTGVKVKGPTPLPVKRLHVATRKSPCGSGTETYEKWEMKMHRRIININADDKAIRQLMRLKIPDDVYIELSLT
;
A
#
# COMPACT_ATOMS: atom_id res chain seq x y z
N MET A 1 18.97 -21.37 4.54
CA MET A 1 17.77 -21.22 3.69
C MET A 1 17.45 -19.74 3.60
N THR A 2 17.38 -19.17 2.39
CA THR A 2 16.97 -17.76 2.23
C THR A 2 15.47 -17.65 2.45
N GLN A 3 15.05 -17.12 3.61
CA GLN A 3 13.65 -16.76 3.84
C GLN A 3 13.26 -15.62 2.91
N THR A 4 12.00 -15.54 2.54
CA THR A 4 11.49 -14.47 1.68
C THR A 4 10.59 -13.57 2.50
N ALA A 5 10.92 -12.28 2.54
CA ALA A 5 10.08 -11.27 3.17
C ALA A 5 9.09 -10.72 2.13
N ARG A 6 7.80 -10.77 2.45
CA ARG A 6 6.74 -10.18 1.65
C ARG A 6 6.29 -8.87 2.28
N VAL A 7 6.51 -7.78 1.55
CA VAL A 7 6.10 -6.42 1.93
C VAL A 7 4.79 -6.11 1.21
N LYS A 8 3.72 -5.94 1.98
CA LYS A 8 2.41 -5.47 1.50
C LYS A 8 2.29 -3.99 1.81
N LEU A 9 2.09 -3.17 0.78
CA LEU A 9 1.83 -1.74 0.91
C LEU A 9 0.38 -1.45 0.54
N THR A 10 -0.31 -0.69 1.37
CA THR A 10 -1.69 -0.25 1.13
C THR A 10 -1.79 1.24 1.36
N SER A 11 -2.40 1.98 0.43
CA SER A 11 -2.65 3.42 0.59
C SER A 11 -3.86 3.87 -0.20
N THR A 12 -4.48 4.96 0.25
CA THR A 12 -5.49 5.70 -0.51
C THR A 12 -4.86 6.58 -1.60
N SER A 13 -3.65 7.10 -1.36
CA SER A 13 -2.94 8.00 -2.27
C SER A 13 -1.92 7.27 -3.15
N LEU A 14 -2.14 7.30 -4.46
CA LEU A 14 -1.25 6.68 -5.46
C LEU A 14 0.16 7.31 -5.53
N PRO A 15 0.35 8.66 -5.56
CA PRO A 15 1.69 9.24 -5.66
C PRO A 15 2.55 8.96 -4.43
N LYS A 16 1.96 8.98 -3.22
CA LYS A 16 2.68 8.63 -1.98
C LYS A 16 3.11 7.16 -1.98
N LEU A 17 2.21 6.27 -2.40
CA LEU A 17 2.48 4.83 -2.51
C LEU A 17 3.62 4.52 -3.49
N ASP A 18 3.60 5.13 -4.67
CA ASP A 18 4.63 4.90 -5.68
C ASP A 18 5.98 5.51 -5.26
N GLY A 19 5.97 6.63 -4.54
CA GLY A 19 7.17 7.20 -3.90
C GLY A 19 7.83 6.21 -2.92
N VAL A 20 7.04 5.67 -1.97
CA VAL A 20 7.54 4.68 -1.00
C VAL A 20 8.00 3.40 -1.71
N CYS A 21 7.29 2.93 -2.74
CA CYS A 21 7.73 1.78 -3.54
C CYS A 21 9.09 2.02 -4.20
N GLY A 22 9.32 3.23 -4.72
CA GLY A 22 10.59 3.65 -5.31
C GLY A 22 11.73 3.62 -4.30
N GLU A 23 11.50 4.13 -3.09
CA GLU A 23 12.48 4.11 -2.01
C GLU A 23 12.85 2.68 -1.58
N ILE A 24 11.85 1.80 -1.42
CA ILE A 24 12.06 0.39 -1.07
C ILE A 24 12.88 -0.34 -2.16
N MET A 25 12.56 -0.10 -3.43
CA MET A 25 13.36 -0.65 -4.55
C MET A 25 14.79 -0.11 -4.54
N GLY A 26 14.98 1.18 -4.22
CA GLY A 26 16.29 1.80 -4.10
C GLY A 26 17.14 1.15 -3.00
N ILE A 27 16.55 0.83 -1.85
CA ILE A 27 17.24 0.11 -0.76
C ILE A 27 17.63 -1.28 -1.21
N GLY A 28 16.72 -2.03 -1.85
CA GLY A 28 17.02 -3.37 -2.35
C GLY A 28 18.21 -3.40 -3.31
N LYS A 29 18.29 -2.41 -4.22
CA LYS A 29 19.44 -2.25 -5.13
C LYS A 29 20.73 -1.91 -4.39
N LYS A 30 20.69 -1.01 -3.39
CA LYS A 30 21.87 -0.62 -2.59
C LYS A 30 22.43 -1.79 -1.78
N THR A 31 21.57 -2.65 -1.25
CA THR A 31 21.98 -3.80 -0.44
C THR A 31 22.36 -5.02 -1.29
N GLY A 32 22.10 -4.98 -2.61
CA GLY A 32 22.39 -6.10 -3.53
C GLY A 32 21.44 -7.29 -3.37
N VAL A 33 20.30 -7.08 -2.72
CA VAL A 33 19.32 -8.14 -2.44
C VAL A 33 18.42 -8.33 -3.66
N LYS A 34 18.10 -9.58 -3.99
CA LYS A 34 17.11 -9.88 -5.04
C LYS A 34 15.74 -9.38 -4.60
N VAL A 35 15.23 -8.38 -5.33
CA VAL A 35 13.89 -7.82 -5.15
C VAL A 35 13.04 -8.22 -6.35
N LYS A 36 11.87 -8.81 -6.10
CA LYS A 36 10.80 -8.89 -7.08
C LYS A 36 9.97 -7.62 -6.93
N GLY A 37 9.95 -6.82 -8.01
CA GLY A 37 9.46 -5.46 -8.03
C GLY A 37 8.00 -5.28 -7.56
N PRO A 38 7.55 -4.01 -7.44
CA PRO A 38 6.23 -3.67 -6.93
C PRO A 38 5.16 -4.21 -7.87
N THR A 39 4.55 -5.32 -7.46
CA THR A 39 3.47 -5.97 -8.19
C THR A 39 2.16 -5.25 -7.82
N PRO A 40 1.45 -4.63 -8.78
CA PRO A 40 0.12 -4.09 -8.55
C PRO A 40 -0.84 -5.18 -8.11
N LEU A 41 -1.58 -4.93 -7.05
CA LEU A 41 -2.81 -5.69 -6.80
C LEU A 41 -4.02 -4.89 -7.28
N PRO A 42 -5.13 -5.59 -7.62
CA PRO A 42 -6.38 -4.92 -7.92
C PRO A 42 -6.79 -3.96 -6.80
N VAL A 43 -7.14 -2.74 -7.21
CA VAL A 43 -7.61 -1.67 -6.33
C VAL A 43 -8.94 -2.09 -5.72
N LYS A 44 -9.04 -2.08 -4.40
CA LYS A 44 -10.33 -2.28 -3.74
C LYS A 44 -11.09 -0.96 -3.76
N ARG A 45 -12.32 -0.99 -4.25
CA ARG A 45 -13.23 0.15 -4.25
C ARG A 45 -14.27 -0.06 -3.17
N LEU A 46 -14.35 0.88 -2.23
CA LEU A 46 -15.40 0.94 -1.22
C LEU A 46 -16.44 1.94 -1.71
N HIS A 47 -17.65 1.46 -1.96
CA HIS A 47 -18.78 2.28 -2.38
C HIS A 47 -19.73 2.47 -1.21
N VAL A 48 -20.07 3.72 -0.90
CA VAL A 48 -21.07 4.07 0.11
C VAL A 48 -22.07 4.99 -0.55
N ALA A 49 -23.32 4.56 -0.61
CA ALA A 49 -24.42 5.38 -1.10
C ALA A 49 -25.24 5.88 0.08
N THR A 50 -25.37 7.20 0.20
CA THR A 50 -26.17 7.84 1.25
C THR A 50 -27.25 8.71 0.62
N ARG A 51 -28.37 8.91 1.33
CA ARG A 51 -29.33 9.93 0.94
C ARG A 51 -28.70 11.31 1.19
N LYS A 52 -28.89 12.26 0.27
CA LYS A 52 -28.41 13.63 0.44
C LYS A 52 -29.13 14.35 1.58
N SER A 53 -30.45 14.19 1.62
CA SER A 53 -31.28 14.80 2.66
C SER A 53 -31.29 13.96 3.93
N PRO A 54 -31.21 14.60 5.12
CA PRO A 54 -31.42 13.90 6.38
C PRO A 54 -32.91 13.63 6.63
N CYS A 55 -33.81 14.46 6.07
CA CYS A 55 -35.25 14.30 6.18
C CYS A 55 -35.80 13.38 5.07
N GLY A 56 -36.88 12.66 5.41
CA GLY A 56 -37.56 11.70 4.53
C GLY A 56 -38.43 12.34 3.45
N SER A 57 -38.66 13.64 3.52
CA SER A 57 -39.54 14.41 2.62
C SER A 57 -38.74 15.15 1.55
N GLY A 58 -39.22 15.16 0.31
CA GLY A 58 -38.57 15.81 -0.84
C GLY A 58 -38.19 14.83 -1.95
N THR A 59 -37.37 15.27 -2.90
CA THR A 59 -36.92 14.46 -4.04
C THR A 59 -35.88 13.43 -3.60
N GLU A 60 -36.05 12.17 -4.03
CA GLU A 60 -35.11 11.10 -3.75
C GLU A 60 -33.77 11.35 -4.45
N THR A 61 -32.83 11.93 -3.72
CA THR A 61 -31.48 12.22 -4.20
C THR A 61 -30.45 11.45 -3.39
N TYR A 62 -29.51 10.83 -4.09
CA TYR A 62 -28.49 9.98 -3.51
C TYR A 62 -27.09 10.52 -3.83
N GLU A 63 -26.23 10.51 -2.84
CA GLU A 63 -24.80 10.72 -2.97
C GLU A 63 -24.09 9.37 -3.06
N LYS A 64 -23.10 9.30 -3.94
CA LYS A 64 -22.28 8.12 -4.14
C LYS A 64 -20.85 8.48 -3.79
N TRP A 65 -20.39 7.98 -2.66
CA TRP A 65 -19.03 8.13 -2.19
C TRP A 65 -18.20 6.91 -2.61
N GLU A 66 -16.97 7.15 -3.04
CA GLU A 66 -16.01 6.10 -3.37
C GLU A 66 -14.69 6.35 -2.64
N MET A 67 -14.18 5.31 -1.97
CA MET A 67 -12.79 5.27 -1.51
C MET A 67 -12.04 4.17 -2.28
N LYS A 68 -10.90 4.55 -2.88
CA LYS A 68 -10.01 3.63 -3.61
C LYS A 68 -8.82 3.28 -2.74
N MET A 69 -8.63 1.99 -2.47
CA MET A 69 -7.45 1.46 -1.78
C MET A 69 -6.51 0.79 -2.77
N HIS A 70 -5.38 1.44 -3.01
CA HIS A 70 -4.30 0.96 -3.85
C HIS A 70 -3.41 0.03 -3.04
N ARG A 71 -3.06 -1.12 -3.62
CA ARG A 71 -2.26 -2.15 -2.96
C ARG A 71 -1.10 -2.57 -3.85
N ARG A 72 0.08 -2.70 -3.26
CA ARG A 72 1.29 -3.20 -3.91
C ARG A 72 1.90 -4.32 -3.07
N ILE A 73 2.54 -5.26 -3.74
CA ILE A 73 3.34 -6.31 -3.10
C ILE A 73 4.75 -6.25 -3.63
N ILE A 74 5.72 -6.26 -2.73
CA ILE A 74 7.14 -6.38 -3.04
C ILE A 74 7.65 -7.62 -2.31
N ASN A 75 8.34 -8.52 -3.02
CA ASN A 75 9.01 -9.65 -2.37
C ASN A 75 10.51 -9.38 -2.36
N ILE A 76 11.11 -9.49 -1.18
CA ILE A 76 12.53 -9.24 -0.93
C ILE A 76 13.12 -10.50 -0.31
N ASN A 77 14.30 -10.92 -0.74
CA ASN A 77 15.02 -11.98 0.00
C ASN A 77 15.40 -11.47 1.39
N ALA A 78 15.09 -12.24 2.44
CA ALA A 78 15.34 -11.86 3.81
C ALA A 78 16.84 -11.89 4.11
N ASP A 79 17.44 -10.71 4.11
CA ASP A 79 18.74 -10.43 4.73
C ASP A 79 18.49 -9.48 5.90
N ASP A 80 19.05 -9.77 7.08
CA ASP A 80 18.82 -9.01 8.31
C ASP A 80 19.21 -7.53 8.14
N LYS A 81 20.25 -7.28 7.33
CA LYS A 81 20.69 -5.92 7.01
C LYS A 81 19.62 -5.14 6.23
N ALA A 82 18.98 -5.80 5.26
CA ALA A 82 17.94 -5.20 4.44
C ALA A 82 16.66 -4.91 5.27
N ILE A 83 16.26 -5.83 6.15
CA ILE A 83 15.08 -5.66 7.00
C ILE A 83 15.26 -4.48 7.98
N ARG A 84 16.43 -4.37 8.62
CA ARG A 84 16.72 -3.23 9.52
C ARG A 84 16.71 -1.89 8.78
N GLN A 85 17.20 -1.88 7.53
CA GLN A 85 17.21 -0.67 6.72
C GLN A 85 15.81 -0.28 6.24
N LEU A 86 14.95 -1.27 5.97
CA LEU A 86 13.55 -1.06 5.63
C LEU A 86 12.78 -0.42 6.79
N MET A 87 12.99 -0.89 8.03
CA MET A 87 12.33 -0.33 9.22
C MET A 87 12.74 1.13 9.53
N ARG A 88 13.87 1.59 8.99
CA ARG A 88 14.36 2.97 9.17
C ARG A 88 13.77 3.96 8.17
N LEU A 89 12.99 3.50 7.20
CA LEU A 89 12.32 4.39 6.25
C LEU A 89 11.33 5.31 6.97
N LYS A 90 11.29 6.58 6.56
CA LYS A 90 10.26 7.52 6.99
C LYS A 90 9.01 7.25 6.15
N ILE A 91 8.05 6.56 6.74
CA ILE A 91 6.81 6.20 6.07
C ILE A 91 5.81 7.35 6.25
N PRO A 92 5.21 7.90 5.18
CA PRO A 92 4.12 8.85 5.31
C PRO A 92 2.90 8.22 5.98
N ASP A 93 2.15 8.97 6.78
CA ASP A 93 1.01 8.46 7.57
C ASP A 93 -0.09 7.79 6.71
N ASP A 94 -0.21 8.15 5.44
CA ASP A 94 -1.19 7.61 4.50
C ASP A 94 -0.83 6.22 3.92
N VAL A 95 0.37 5.71 4.21
CA VAL A 95 0.88 4.45 3.64
C VAL A 95 1.00 3.41 4.74
N TYR A 96 0.17 2.38 4.66
CA TYR A 96 0.21 1.23 5.55
C TYR A 96 1.15 0.16 4.99
N ILE A 97 2.09 -0.30 5.82
CA ILE A 97 3.07 -1.33 5.46
C ILE A 97 2.88 -2.53 6.38
N GLU A 98 2.75 -3.72 5.79
CA GLU A 98 2.69 -5.00 6.48
C GLU A 98 3.85 -5.88 6.00
N LEU A 99 4.61 -6.42 6.96
CA LEU A 99 5.73 -7.31 6.72
C LEU A 99 5.37 -8.73 7.14
N SER A 100 5.53 -9.69 6.24
CA SER A 100 5.34 -11.11 6.51
C SER A 100 6.60 -11.87 6.10
N LEU A 101 7.21 -12.59 7.05
CA LEU A 101 8.30 -13.52 6.78
C LEU A 101 7.71 -14.88 6.38
N THR A 102 8.17 -15.43 5.26
CA THR A 102 7.81 -16.77 4.77
C THR A 102 9.05 -17.58 4.46
#